data_AF-A0A967K9G3-F1
#
_entry.id   AF-A0A967K9G3-F1
#
_cell.length_a   1.000
_cell.length_b   1.000
_cell.length_c   1.000
_cell.angle_alpha   90.00
_cell.angle_beta   90.00
_cell.angle_gamma   90.00
#
_symmetry.space_group_name_H-M   'P 1'
#
loop_
_entity.id
_entity.type
_entity.pdbx_description
1 polymer ?
#
loop_
_entity_poly.entity_id
_entity_poly.type
_entity_poly.pdbx_seq_one_letter_code
_entity_poly.pdbx_strand_id
1 'polypeptide(L)' 'YETGSYSIKIGIFDSGVDYGHDDLGNAFGISWKVVGGWDWINNDSDPIDDHYHGTHVAGIAGALTN' A
#
# COMPACT_ATOMS: atom_id res chain seq x y z
N TYR A 1 17.43 16.65 2.84
CA TYR A 1 16.87 15.44 3.45
C TYR A 1 16.95 14.34 2.40
N GLU A 2 17.04 13.08 2.81
CA GLU A 2 16.98 11.95 1.89
C GLU A 2 15.55 11.40 1.86
N THR A 3 15.12 10.96 0.68
CA THR A 3 13.82 10.31 0.47
C THR A 3 14.01 8.82 0.19
N GLY A 4 12.93 8.04 0.27
CA GLY A 4 12.96 6.63 -0.08
C GLY A 4 13.34 6.38 -1.55
N SER A 5 13.75 5.14 -1.86
CA SER A 5 14.07 4.72 -3.22
C SER A 5 12.96 3.87 -3.83
N TYR A 6 12.55 4.19 -5.07
CA TYR A 6 11.61 3.38 -5.86
C TYR A 6 12.12 1.97 -6.19
N SER A 7 13.43 1.70 -6.03
CA SER A 7 13.98 0.36 -6.20
C SER A 7 13.69 -0.57 -5.03
N ILE A 8 13.34 -0.02 -3.86
CA ILE A 8 13.03 -0.79 -2.66
C ILE A 8 11.53 -1.02 -2.59
N LYS A 9 11.14 -2.29 -2.42
CA LYS A 9 9.75 -2.71 -2.25
C LYS A 9 9.56 -3.25 -0.84
N ILE A 10 8.49 -2.81 -0.18
CA ILE A 10 8.09 -3.27 1.15
C ILE A 10 6.77 -4.03 0.98
N GLY A 11 6.69 -5.26 1.50
CA GLY A 11 5.46 -6.04 1.54
C GLY A 11 4.79 -5.91 2.90
N ILE A 12 3.49 -5.61 2.92
CA ILE A 12 2.67 -5.53 4.13
C ILE A 12 1.74 -6.75 4.14
N PHE A 13 1.87 -7.59 5.18
CA PHE A 13 1.02 -8.76 5.41
C PHE A 13 0.07 -8.43 6.55
N ASP A 14 -1.09 -7.87 6.21
CA ASP A 14 -2.05 -7.30 7.16
C ASP A 14 -3.47 -7.39 6.57
N SER A 15 -4.42 -6.58 7.03
CA SER A 15 -5.81 -6.55 6.55
C SER A 15 -6.00 -6.01 5.12
N GLY A 16 -4.92 -5.64 4.43
CA GLY A 16 -4.94 -5.02 3.10
C GLY A 16 -4.36 -3.61 3.13
N VAL A 17 -4.62 -2.84 2.07
CA VAL A 17 -4.24 -1.43 1.99
C VAL A 17 -5.28 -0.65 1.19
N ASP A 18 -5.77 0.45 1.73
CA ASP A 18 -6.53 1.45 0.96
C ASP A 18 -5.57 2.22 0.06
N TYR A 19 -5.33 1.66 -1.13
CA TYR A 19 -4.53 2.29 -2.16
C TYR A 19 -5.20 3.54 -2.78
N GLY A 20 -6.47 3.81 -2.48
CA GLY A 20 -7.18 5.02 -2.89
C GLY A 20 -6.85 6.25 -2.05
N HIS A 21 -6.20 6.06 -0.89
CA HIS A 21 -5.81 7.16 -0.02
C HIS A 21 -4.73 8.06 -0.68
N ASP A 22 -4.90 9.39 -0.59
CA ASP A 22 -4.02 10.38 -1.24
C ASP A 22 -2.54 10.16 -0.89
N ASP A 23 -2.24 9.94 0.40
CA ASP A 23 -0.87 9.67 0.89
C ASP A 23 -0.29 8.31 0.46
N LEU A 24 -1.13 7.39 -0.04
CA LEU A 24 -0.72 6.08 -0.53
C LEU A 24 -0.73 5.99 -2.06
N GLY A 25 -0.85 7.14 -2.74
CA GLY A 25 -0.65 7.23 -4.18
C GLY A 25 -1.91 7.12 -5.02
N ASN A 26 -3.11 7.19 -4.42
CA ASN A 26 -4.43 7.31 -5.07
C ASN A 26 -4.89 6.13 -5.96
N ALA A 27 -4.05 5.14 -6.24
CA ALA A 27 -4.43 3.98 -7.04
C ALA A 27 -3.48 2.79 -6.87
N PHE A 28 -3.89 1.67 -7.46
CA PHE A 28 -3.22 0.37 -7.40
C PHE A 28 -2.58 -0.02 -8.74
N GLY A 29 -1.40 -0.63 -8.67
CA GLY A 29 -0.69 -1.21 -9.81
C GLY A 29 0.69 -0.61 -10.06
N ILE A 30 1.43 -1.16 -11.03
CA ILE A 30 2.87 -0.91 -11.23
C ILE A 30 3.27 0.57 -11.44
N SER A 31 2.33 1.42 -11.83
CA SER A 31 2.53 2.86 -12.04
C SER A 31 2.25 3.71 -10.79
N TRP A 32 1.81 3.09 -9.70
CA TRP A 32 1.40 3.75 -8.46
C TRP A 32 2.26 3.31 -7.28
N LYS A 33 2.10 3.97 -6.12
CA LYS A 33 2.89 3.67 -4.92
C LYS A 33 2.58 2.27 -4.38
N VAL A 34 1.30 1.88 -4.34
CA VAL A 34 0.91 0.49 -4.07
C VAL A 34 1.02 -0.30 -5.38
N VAL A 35 2.21 -0.86 -5.61
CA VAL A 35 2.58 -1.46 -6.91
C VAL A 35 1.92 -2.81 -7.21
N GLY A 36 1.37 -3.48 -6.21
CA GLY A 36 0.78 -4.81 -6.31
C GLY A 36 0.44 -5.41 -4.95
N GLY A 37 -0.30 -6.51 -4.96
CA GLY A 37 -0.77 -7.21 -3.76
C GLY A 37 -1.69 -8.36 -4.14
N TRP A 38 -2.06 -9.16 -3.14
CA TRP A 38 -2.98 -10.29 -3.26
C TRP A 38 -3.77 -10.43 -1.98
N ASP A 39 -5.09 -10.61 -2.09
CA ASP A 39 -5.94 -10.92 -0.95
C ASP A 39 -6.07 -12.44 -0.78
N TRP A 40 -5.51 -12.97 0.31
CA TRP A 40 -5.59 -14.38 0.65
C TRP A 40 -6.90 -14.77 1.34
N ILE A 41 -7.65 -13.81 1.87
CA ILE A 41 -8.93 -14.04 2.53
C ILE A 41 -10.03 -14.23 1.47
N ASN A 42 -10.11 -13.34 0.47
CA ASN A 42 -11.09 -13.44 -0.61
C ASN A 42 -10.57 -14.20 -1.84
N ASN A 43 -9.26 -14.49 -1.85
CA ASN A 43 -8.57 -15.22 -2.92
C ASN A 43 -8.70 -14.54 -4.29
N ASP A 44 -8.40 -13.24 -4.32
CA ASP A 44 -8.36 -12.43 -5.52
C ASP A 44 -7.17 -11.46 -5.53
N SER A 45 -7.06 -10.69 -6.62
CA SER A 45 -5.98 -9.74 -6.84
C SER A 45 -6.25 -8.33 -6.29
N ASP A 46 -7.29 -8.16 -5.47
CA ASP A 46 -7.69 -6.88 -4.89
C ASP A 46 -7.35 -6.83 -3.38
N PRO A 47 -6.17 -6.29 -3.00
CA PRO A 47 -5.73 -6.23 -1.61
C PRO A 47 -6.35 -5.05 -0.84
N ILE A 48 -7.56 -4.61 -1.18
CA ILE A 48 -8.22 -3.47 -0.54
C ILE A 48 -8.43 -3.74 0.96
N ASP A 49 -8.15 -2.75 1.80
CA ASP A 49 -8.33 -2.86 3.25
C ASP A 49 -9.79 -2.66 3.66
N ASP A 50 -10.31 -3.58 4.47
CA ASP A 50 -11.65 -3.53 5.07
C ASP A 50 -11.63 -3.36 6.61
N HIS A 51 -10.45 -3.33 7.23
CA HIS A 51 -10.27 -3.22 8.70
C HIS A 51 -9.38 -2.03 9.14
N TYR A 52 -8.84 -1.25 8.22
CA TYR A 52 -8.03 -0.03 8.42
C TYR A 52 -6.61 -0.24 9.01
N HIS A 53 -6.33 -1.38 9.63
CA HIS A 53 -5.05 -1.63 10.31
C HIS A 53 -3.89 -1.68 9.29
N GLY A 54 -4.07 -2.41 8.19
CA GLY A 54 -3.06 -2.52 7.14
C GLY A 54 -2.77 -1.19 6.44
N THR A 55 -3.79 -0.37 6.20
CA THR A 55 -3.64 1.00 5.68
C THR A 55 -2.81 1.88 6.61
N HIS A 56 -3.07 1.81 7.92
CA HIS A 56 -2.31 2.57 8.90
C HIS A 56 -0.84 2.12 8.96
N VAL A 57 -0.58 0.81 8.93
CA VAL A 57 0.78 0.25 8.85
C VAL A 57 1.49 0.70 7.56
N ALA A 58 0.79 0.67 6.41
CA ALA A 58 1.33 1.12 5.13
C ALA A 58 1.67 2.62 5.13
N GLY A 59 0.83 3.44 5.77
CA GLY A 59 1.08 4.86 5.97
C GLY A 59 2.36 5.13 6.74
N ILE A 60 2.58 4.41 7.84
CA ILE A 60 3.82 4.51 8.64
C ILE A 60 5.04 4.09 7.80
N ALA A 61 4.93 3.02 7.02
CA ALA A 61 6.04 2.48 6.25
C ALA A 61 6.42 3.32 5.03
N GLY A 62 5.44 3.99 4.40
CA GLY A 62 5.65 4.52 3.06
C GLY A 62 4.70 5.62 2.59
N ALA A 63 4.00 6.34 3.45
CA ALA A 63 3.22 7.52 3.05
C ALA A 63 4.07 8.54 2.26
N LEU A 64 3.43 9.31 1.39
CA LEU A 64 4.06 10.47 0.73
C LEU A 64 4.52 11.49 1.78
N THR A 65 5.70 12.07 1.56
CA THR A 65 6.28 13.12 2.41
C THR A 65 6.10 14.48 1.74
N ASN A 66 5.88 15.55 2.54
CA ASN A 66 5.81 16.94 2.08
C ASN A 66 7.15 17.53 1.62
#